data_AF-A0A4U9D5J9-F1
#
_entry.id   AF-A0A4U9D5J9-F1
#
_cell.length_a   1.000
_cell.length_b   1.000
_cell.length_c   1.000
_cell.angle_alpha   90.00
_cell.angle_beta   90.00
_cell.angle_gamma   90.00
#
_symmetry.space_group_name_H-M   'P 1'
#
loop_
_entity.id
_entity.type
_entity.pdbx_description
1 polymer ?
#
loop_
_entity_poly.entity_id
_entity_poly.type
_entity_poly.pdbx_seq_one_letter_code
_entity_poly.pdbx_strand_id
1 'polypeptide(L)'
;MDFLGRAHELAASCEVTCSFETHRATSLYSPWLTLEIIQQLPQLRFTADISHWIVVSERLLDDPCDDSAPLSTGVHHVQARAGYDQGPQVPHPAAPEYQAALQFQQRFWQQIWQSQRRRGYQQTTLTPEFGPDGYLHHLPFTNVPVADLWSLNAWMAEHEQQHFAEFYR
;
A
#
# COMPACT_ATOMS: atom_id res chain seq x y z
N MET A 1 -4.44 -4.91 21.01
CA MET A 1 -5.62 -4.06 20.79
C MET A 1 -5.58 -2.75 21.56
N ASP A 2 -5.18 -2.75 22.83
CA ASP A 2 -5.13 -1.53 23.66
C ASP A 2 -4.28 -0.39 23.06
N PHE A 3 -3.15 -0.69 22.40
CA PHE A 3 -2.29 0.33 21.81
C PHE A 3 -2.95 1.13 20.66
N LEU A 4 -3.46 0.47 19.62
CA LEU A 4 -4.03 1.15 18.44
C LEU A 4 -5.28 1.96 18.81
N GLY A 5 -6.13 1.40 19.69
CA GLY A 5 -7.30 2.10 20.21
C GLY A 5 -6.92 3.38 20.97
N ARG A 6 -6.00 3.28 21.94
CA ARG A 6 -5.53 4.43 22.72
C ARG A 6 -4.83 5.48 21.86
N ALA A 7 -4.01 5.06 20.90
CA ALA A 7 -3.33 5.97 19.98
C ALA A 7 -4.35 6.76 19.13
N HIS A 8 -5.40 6.07 18.65
CA HIS A 8 -6.51 6.72 17.96
C HIS A 8 -7.28 7.71 18.86
N GLU A 9 -7.62 7.31 20.08
CA GLU A 9 -8.32 8.17 21.05
C GLU A 9 -7.50 9.43 21.40
N LEU A 10 -6.20 9.28 21.61
CA LEU A 10 -5.30 10.40 21.87
C LEU A 10 -5.26 11.37 20.69
N ALA A 11 -5.09 10.85 19.46
CA ALA A 11 -5.07 11.69 18.27
C ALA A 11 -6.41 12.41 18.05
N ALA A 12 -7.54 11.73 18.29
CA ALA A 12 -8.87 12.33 18.23
C ALA A 12 -9.04 13.45 19.26
N SER A 13 -8.51 13.28 20.48
CA SER A 13 -8.51 14.35 21.51
C SER A 13 -7.69 15.59 21.14
N CYS A 14 -6.75 15.42 20.21
CA CYS A 14 -5.94 16.51 19.65
C CYS A 14 -6.44 16.98 18.27
N GLU A 15 -7.57 16.47 17.78
CA GLU A 15 -8.13 16.78 16.45
C GLU A 15 -7.16 16.49 15.29
N VAL A 16 -6.30 15.48 15.45
CA VAL A 16 -5.34 15.04 14.43
C VAL A 16 -5.77 13.69 13.85
N THR A 17 -5.70 13.56 12.52
CA THR A 17 -5.91 12.26 11.87
C THR A 17 -4.71 11.34 12.12
N CYS A 18 -4.93 10.27 12.88
CA CYS A 18 -3.95 9.20 13.03
C CYS A 18 -4.24 8.07 12.04
N SER A 19 -3.27 7.82 11.16
CA SER A 19 -3.32 6.78 10.13
C SER A 19 -2.19 5.78 10.36
N PHE A 20 -2.50 4.48 10.45
CA PHE A 20 -1.54 3.44 10.76
C PHE A 20 -1.11 2.68 9.51
N GLU A 21 0.19 2.52 9.32
CA GLU A 21 0.74 1.86 8.14
C GLU A 21 0.63 0.34 8.19
N THR A 22 0.17 -0.27 7.09
CA THR A 22 0.31 -1.71 6.87
C THR A 22 1.77 -2.04 6.56
N HIS A 23 2.54 -2.43 7.57
CA HIS A 23 3.97 -2.66 7.43
C HIS A 23 4.40 -3.98 8.08
N ARG A 24 5.27 -4.74 7.39
CA ARG A 24 5.66 -6.11 7.79
C ARG A 24 6.38 -6.24 9.15
N ALA A 25 6.79 -5.12 9.73
CA ALA A 25 7.49 -5.05 11.02
C ALA A 25 6.63 -4.45 12.16
N THR A 26 5.31 -4.31 11.96
CA THR A 26 4.40 -3.72 12.96
C THR A 26 3.28 -4.71 13.34
N SER A 27 2.38 -4.32 14.23
CA SER A 27 1.18 -5.11 14.54
C SER A 27 0.23 -5.30 13.35
N LEU A 28 0.46 -4.58 12.24
CA LEU A 28 -0.32 -4.64 11.00
C LEU A 28 0.41 -5.44 9.90
N TYR A 29 1.34 -6.32 10.26
CA TYR A 29 2.20 -7.03 9.32
C TYR A 29 1.47 -8.05 8.42
N SER A 30 0.34 -8.58 8.88
CA SER A 30 -0.39 -9.66 8.23
C SER A 30 -1.75 -9.18 7.74
N PRO A 31 -2.20 -9.61 6.54
CA PRO A 31 -3.56 -9.35 6.09
C PRO A 31 -4.59 -9.90 7.07
N TRP A 32 -4.49 -11.18 7.44
CA TRP A 32 -5.47 -11.85 8.31
C TRP A 32 -5.61 -11.21 9.69
N LEU A 33 -4.49 -10.97 10.39
CA LEU A 33 -4.51 -10.30 11.69
C LEU A 33 -5.07 -8.87 11.59
N THR A 34 -4.72 -8.13 10.54
CA THR A 34 -5.22 -6.76 10.39
C THR A 34 -6.73 -6.72 10.15
N LEU A 35 -7.30 -7.71 9.42
CA LEU A 35 -8.74 -7.82 9.25
C LEU A 35 -9.46 -8.07 10.60
N GLU A 36 -8.89 -8.88 11.49
CA GLU A 36 -9.41 -9.05 12.87
C GLU A 36 -9.34 -7.75 13.68
N ILE A 37 -8.27 -6.97 13.52
CA ILE A 37 -8.12 -5.65 14.16
C ILE A 37 -9.18 -4.69 13.66
N ILE A 38 -9.44 -4.65 12.34
CA ILE A 38 -10.46 -3.79 11.72
C ILE A 38 -11.86 -4.11 12.26
N GLN A 39 -12.19 -5.38 12.47
CA GLN A 39 -13.50 -5.77 13.01
C GLN A 39 -13.72 -5.24 14.44
N GLN A 40 -12.66 -5.20 15.24
CA GLN A 40 -12.72 -4.75 16.63
C GLN A 40 -12.55 -3.23 16.78
N LEU A 41 -11.83 -2.58 15.85
CA LEU A 41 -11.55 -1.14 15.84
C LEU A 41 -11.89 -0.53 14.45
N PRO A 42 -13.17 -0.51 14.03
CA PRO A 42 -13.59 -0.06 12.70
C PRO A 42 -13.36 1.45 12.44
N GLN A 43 -13.10 2.22 13.49
CA GLN A 43 -12.80 3.65 13.42
C GLN A 43 -11.36 3.96 12.98
N LEU A 44 -10.46 2.97 12.99
CA LEU A 44 -9.07 3.19 12.60
C LEU A 44 -8.97 3.65 11.14
N ARG A 45 -7.91 4.41 10.89
CA ARG A 45 -7.50 4.85 9.56
C ARG A 45 -6.17 4.22 9.21
N PHE A 46 -6.01 3.88 7.94
CA PHE A 46 -4.82 3.17 7.48
C PHE A 46 -4.08 3.93 6.40
N THR A 47 -2.76 3.88 6.48
CA THR A 47 -1.87 4.17 5.36
C THR A 47 -1.57 2.81 4.72
N ALA A 48 -2.09 2.59 3.53
CA ALA A 48 -2.00 1.28 2.89
C ALA A 48 -0.74 1.21 2.01
N ASP A 49 0.23 0.42 2.46
CA ASP A 49 1.24 -0.21 1.61
C ASP A 49 0.99 -1.73 1.59
N ILE A 50 0.32 -2.18 0.52
CA ILE A 50 -0.03 -3.61 0.37
C ILE A 50 1.18 -4.47 0.01
N SER A 51 2.29 -3.88 -0.44
CA SER A 51 3.49 -4.61 -0.83
C SER A 51 4.09 -5.42 0.33
N HIS A 52 3.94 -4.90 1.57
CA HIS A 52 4.33 -5.61 2.79
C HIS A 52 3.54 -6.89 3.00
N TRP A 53 2.25 -6.91 2.67
CA TRP A 53 1.43 -8.11 2.82
C TRP A 53 1.67 -9.11 1.70
N ILE A 54 1.96 -8.64 0.48
CA ILE A 54 2.36 -9.50 -0.64
C ILE A 54 3.59 -10.32 -0.25
N VAL A 55 4.66 -9.66 0.24
CA VAL A 55 5.88 -10.38 0.64
C VAL A 55 5.68 -11.25 1.87
N VAL A 56 4.89 -10.83 2.87
CA VAL A 56 4.57 -11.66 4.04
C VAL A 56 3.81 -12.93 3.66
N SER A 57 3.00 -12.85 2.60
CA SER A 57 2.20 -13.98 2.12
C SER A 57 2.92 -14.82 1.07
N GLU A 58 4.07 -14.35 0.57
CA GLU A 58 4.82 -14.93 -0.56
C GLU A 58 3.95 -15.14 -1.82
N ARG A 59 2.93 -14.30 -2.01
CA ARG A 59 1.99 -14.34 -3.13
C ARG A 59 1.19 -13.06 -3.25
N LEU A 60 0.59 -12.84 -4.42
CA LEU A 60 -0.49 -11.86 -4.57
C LEU A 60 -1.71 -12.35 -3.79
N LEU A 61 -2.44 -11.42 -3.16
CA LEU A 61 -3.65 -11.72 -2.38
C LEU A 61 -4.89 -11.69 -3.29
N ASP A 62 -4.89 -12.53 -4.33
CA ASP A 62 -5.91 -12.62 -5.37
C ASP A 62 -6.64 -13.97 -5.44
N ASP A 63 -6.54 -14.78 -4.38
CA ASP A 63 -7.36 -16.00 -4.22
C ASP A 63 -8.82 -15.59 -3.92
N PRO A 64 -9.84 -16.37 -4.35
CA PRO A 64 -11.24 -16.12 -3.98
C PRO A 64 -11.51 -16.00 -2.47
N CYS A 65 -10.63 -16.54 -1.63
CA CYS A 65 -10.72 -16.42 -0.17
C CYS A 65 -10.09 -15.14 0.39
N ASP A 66 -9.34 -14.38 -0.43
CA ASP A 66 -8.74 -13.12 -0.03
C ASP A 66 -9.75 -11.98 -0.13
N ASP A 67 -10.04 -11.32 0.99
CA ASP A 67 -10.92 -10.15 1.03
C ASP A 67 -10.17 -8.93 1.55
N SER A 68 -9.81 -8.03 0.62
CA SER A 68 -9.19 -6.75 0.93
C SER A 68 -10.21 -5.62 1.12
N ALA A 69 -11.51 -5.89 0.91
CA ALA A 69 -12.55 -4.88 1.04
C ALA A 69 -12.58 -4.25 2.44
N PRO A 70 -12.48 -5.00 3.57
CA PRO A 70 -12.50 -4.39 4.89
C PRO A 70 -11.38 -3.38 5.10
N LEU A 71 -10.15 -3.68 4.66
CA LEU A 71 -9.04 -2.73 4.72
C LEU A 71 -9.37 -1.46 3.92
N SER A 72 -9.82 -1.62 2.66
CA SER A 72 -10.13 -0.49 1.77
C SER A 72 -11.12 0.52 2.36
N THR A 73 -12.04 0.07 3.24
CA THR A 73 -13.01 0.95 3.91
C THR A 73 -12.38 1.90 4.92
N GLY A 74 -11.21 1.56 5.47
CA GLY A 74 -10.48 2.34 6.46
C GLY A 74 -9.31 3.16 5.90
N VAL A 75 -8.90 2.95 4.64
CA VAL A 75 -7.70 3.60 4.09
C VAL A 75 -7.87 5.12 3.96
N HIS A 76 -6.95 5.88 4.55
CA HIS A 76 -6.84 7.33 4.45
C HIS A 76 -5.79 7.76 3.43
N HIS A 77 -4.63 7.08 3.39
CA HIS A 77 -3.50 7.37 2.50
C HIS A 77 -2.98 6.10 1.83
N VAL A 78 -2.39 6.23 0.65
CA VAL A 78 -1.76 5.11 -0.08
C VAL A 78 -0.26 5.35 -0.22
N GLN A 79 0.51 4.31 0.06
CA GLN A 79 1.91 4.21 -0.33
C GLN A 79 2.00 3.27 -1.54
N ALA A 80 2.42 3.80 -2.68
CA ALA A 80 2.43 3.11 -3.97
C ALA A 80 3.80 2.52 -4.26
N ARG A 81 4.31 1.69 -3.34
CA ARG A 81 5.43 0.81 -3.61
C ARG A 81 4.90 -0.43 -4.32
N ALA A 82 5.33 -0.68 -5.56
CA ALA A 82 4.95 -1.92 -6.24
C ALA A 82 5.83 -3.07 -5.74
N GLY A 83 5.24 -4.09 -5.12
CA GLY A 83 5.91 -5.29 -4.63
C GLY A 83 5.51 -6.53 -5.42
N TYR A 84 6.06 -7.67 -5.05
CA TYR A 84 5.85 -8.96 -5.69
C TYR A 84 6.06 -10.09 -4.66
N ASP A 85 5.77 -11.32 -5.06
CA ASP A 85 5.79 -12.50 -4.18
C ASP A 85 7.13 -12.72 -3.46
N GLN A 86 8.26 -12.27 -4.03
CA GLN A 86 9.59 -12.40 -3.40
C GLN A 86 10.11 -11.12 -2.76
N GLY A 87 9.37 -10.01 -2.80
CA GLY A 87 9.88 -8.75 -2.26
C GLY A 87 8.86 -7.61 -2.19
N PRO A 88 8.98 -6.71 -1.21
CA PRO A 88 8.08 -5.56 -1.07
C PRO A 88 8.31 -4.49 -2.16
N GLN A 89 9.36 -4.59 -2.98
CA GLN A 89 9.63 -3.66 -4.06
C GLN A 89 10.16 -4.40 -5.29
N VAL A 90 9.52 -4.20 -6.43
CA VAL A 90 10.03 -4.70 -7.72
C VAL A 90 11.24 -3.87 -8.16
N PRO A 91 12.21 -4.47 -8.89
CA PRO A 91 13.32 -3.75 -9.52
C PRO A 91 12.89 -2.53 -10.34
N HIS A 92 11.83 -2.68 -11.14
CA HIS A 92 11.27 -1.62 -11.96
C HIS A 92 9.78 -1.89 -12.24
N PRO A 93 8.86 -0.96 -11.91
CA PRO A 93 7.42 -1.20 -12.01
C PRO A 93 6.91 -1.30 -13.45
N ALA A 94 7.58 -0.65 -14.41
CA ALA A 94 7.25 -0.76 -15.83
C ALA A 94 7.76 -2.05 -16.52
N ALA A 95 8.53 -2.89 -15.83
CA ALA A 95 9.10 -4.07 -16.47
C ALA A 95 8.00 -5.14 -16.69
N PRO A 96 7.89 -5.76 -17.89
CA PRO A 96 6.80 -6.66 -18.24
C PRO A 96 6.62 -7.84 -17.27
N GLU A 97 7.70 -8.37 -16.72
CA GLU A 97 7.70 -9.46 -15.74
C GLU A 97 6.99 -9.11 -14.43
N TYR A 98 6.86 -7.81 -14.10
CA TYR A 98 6.16 -7.33 -12.90
C TYR A 98 4.77 -6.74 -13.21
N GLN A 99 4.32 -6.82 -14.46
CA GLN A 99 3.04 -6.26 -14.87
C GLN A 99 1.86 -6.83 -14.07
N ALA A 100 1.85 -8.15 -13.82
CA ALA A 100 0.79 -8.78 -13.05
C ALA A 100 0.73 -8.27 -11.59
N ALA A 101 1.89 -8.05 -10.98
CA ALA A 101 1.99 -7.54 -9.61
C ALA A 101 1.54 -6.08 -9.52
N LEU A 102 2.00 -5.22 -10.44
CA LEU A 102 1.54 -3.83 -10.52
C LEU A 102 0.02 -3.76 -10.74
N GLN A 103 -0.52 -4.54 -11.68
CA GLN A 103 -1.97 -4.58 -11.95
C GLN A 103 -2.79 -5.06 -10.75
N PHE A 104 -2.27 -6.02 -9.98
CA PHE A 104 -2.91 -6.46 -8.74
C PHE A 104 -3.02 -5.29 -7.74
N GLN A 105 -1.93 -4.57 -7.52
CA GLN A 105 -1.92 -3.43 -6.59
C GLN A 105 -2.78 -2.27 -7.10
N GLN A 106 -2.79 -2.02 -8.41
CA GLN A 106 -3.67 -1.05 -9.06
C GLN A 106 -5.14 -1.37 -8.82
N ARG A 107 -5.57 -2.64 -8.95
CA ARG A 107 -6.95 -3.05 -8.59
C ARG A 107 -7.26 -2.79 -7.12
N PHE A 108 -6.32 -3.04 -6.23
CA PHE A 108 -6.48 -2.71 -4.81
C PHE A 108 -6.60 -1.20 -4.56
N TRP A 109 -5.78 -0.37 -5.22
CA TRP A 109 -5.89 1.10 -5.15
C TRP A 109 -7.22 1.61 -5.70
N GLN A 110 -7.73 1.03 -6.79
CA GLN A 110 -9.06 1.35 -7.31
C GLN A 110 -10.18 1.09 -6.27
N GLN A 111 -10.10 0.00 -5.50
CA GLN A 111 -11.05 -0.27 -4.42
C GLN A 111 -10.98 0.81 -3.33
N ILE A 112 -9.78 1.26 -2.99
CA ILE A 112 -9.56 2.38 -2.05
C ILE A 112 -10.19 3.66 -2.59
N TRP A 113 -9.95 4.01 -3.85
CA TRP A 113 -10.51 5.21 -4.46
C TRP A 113 -12.05 5.17 -4.46
N GLN A 114 -12.66 4.04 -4.81
CA GLN A 114 -14.11 3.85 -4.73
C GLN A 114 -14.64 3.98 -3.29
N SER A 115 -13.93 3.41 -2.32
CA SER A 115 -14.25 3.52 -0.89
C SER A 115 -14.18 4.97 -0.41
N GLN A 116 -13.10 5.68 -0.72
CA GLN A 116 -12.88 7.08 -0.36
C GLN A 116 -13.97 7.98 -0.96
N ARG A 117 -14.30 7.78 -2.24
CA ARG A 117 -15.41 8.51 -2.89
C ARG A 117 -16.75 8.26 -2.20
N ARG A 118 -17.07 7.00 -1.86
CA ARG A 118 -18.29 6.65 -1.11
C ARG A 118 -18.33 7.28 0.29
N ARG A 119 -17.16 7.47 0.91
CA ARG A 119 -17.01 8.15 2.21
C ARG A 119 -16.89 9.68 2.10
N GLY A 120 -17.04 10.24 0.90
CA GLY A 120 -17.09 11.70 0.68
C GLY A 120 -15.74 12.39 0.58
N TYR A 121 -14.64 11.67 0.39
CA TYR A 121 -13.32 12.28 0.16
C TYR A 121 -13.35 13.06 -1.16
N GLN A 122 -12.93 14.33 -1.10
CA GLN A 122 -12.82 15.19 -2.28
C GLN A 122 -11.53 14.96 -3.06
N GLN A 123 -10.54 14.35 -2.41
CA GLN A 123 -9.24 14.01 -2.99
C GLN A 123 -8.72 12.70 -2.40
N THR A 124 -7.97 11.95 -3.19
CA THR A 124 -7.13 10.85 -2.71
C THR A 124 -5.67 11.33 -2.65
N THR A 125 -4.88 10.69 -1.81
CA THR A 125 -3.44 10.97 -1.71
C THR A 125 -2.67 9.68 -1.84
N LEU A 126 -1.57 9.75 -2.57
CA LEU A 126 -0.71 8.62 -2.89
C LEU A 126 0.75 9.10 -2.88
N THR A 127 1.62 8.34 -2.24
CA THR A 127 3.07 8.57 -2.23
C THR A 127 3.77 7.42 -2.95
N PRO A 128 4.46 7.64 -4.08
CA PRO A 128 5.41 6.67 -4.60
C PRO A 128 6.52 6.47 -3.58
N GLU A 129 6.78 5.22 -3.19
CA GLU A 129 7.61 4.93 -2.03
C GLU A 129 8.75 3.96 -2.34
N PHE A 130 9.30 4.02 -3.56
CA PHE A 130 10.47 3.23 -3.89
C PHE A 130 11.67 3.73 -3.08
N GLY A 131 12.35 2.83 -2.37
CA GLY A 131 13.43 3.14 -1.43
C GLY A 131 14.80 2.52 -1.77
N PRO A 132 15.92 3.05 -1.23
CA PRO A 132 17.27 2.53 -1.48
C PRO A 132 17.71 1.41 -0.53
N ASP A 133 17.16 1.33 0.70
CA ASP A 133 17.63 0.50 1.84
C ASP A 133 17.40 -1.00 1.68
N GLY A 134 18.04 -1.62 0.68
CA GLY A 134 17.86 -3.04 0.33
C GLY A 134 16.57 -3.31 -0.45
N TYR A 135 15.73 -2.30 -0.62
CA TYR A 135 14.56 -2.34 -1.49
C TYR A 135 14.93 -2.17 -2.96
N LEU A 136 15.81 -1.22 -3.28
CA LEU A 136 16.33 -1.07 -4.64
C LEU A 136 17.33 -2.21 -4.90
N HIS A 137 17.07 -3.00 -5.93
CA HIS A 137 17.96 -4.09 -6.29
C HIS A 137 19.29 -3.54 -6.81
N HIS A 138 20.37 -4.24 -6.48
CA HIS A 138 21.71 -3.89 -6.92
C HIS A 138 22.34 -5.09 -7.63
N LEU A 139 23.18 -4.81 -8.62
CA LEU A 139 23.97 -5.83 -9.30
C LEU A 139 24.94 -6.48 -8.30
N PRO A 140 25.05 -7.83 -8.30
CA PRO A 140 25.98 -8.52 -7.41
C PRO A 140 27.42 -8.10 -7.73
N PHE A 141 28.28 -8.10 -6.71
CA PHE A 141 29.69 -7.73 -6.77
C PHE A 141 30.01 -6.26 -7.06
N THR A 142 29.22 -5.55 -7.87
CA THR A 142 29.45 -4.14 -8.19
C THR A 142 28.65 -3.19 -7.30
N ASN A 143 27.55 -3.68 -6.70
CA ASN A 143 26.63 -2.87 -5.91
C ASN A 143 26.12 -1.62 -6.66
N VAL A 144 25.97 -1.74 -7.99
CA VAL A 144 25.37 -0.70 -8.83
C VAL A 144 23.85 -0.89 -8.79
N PRO A 145 23.05 0.16 -8.52
CA PRO A 145 21.60 0.04 -8.53
C PRO A 145 21.10 -0.33 -9.93
N VAL A 146 20.11 -1.23 -10.01
CA VAL A 146 19.57 -1.68 -11.31
C VAL A 146 18.68 -0.63 -11.98
N ALA A 147 18.28 0.42 -11.24
CA ALA A 147 17.48 1.53 -11.71
C ALA A 147 17.78 2.81 -10.93
N ASP A 148 17.49 3.97 -11.52
CA ASP A 148 17.57 5.27 -10.83
C ASP A 148 16.33 5.47 -9.94
N LEU A 149 16.56 5.61 -8.63
CA LEU A 149 15.47 5.64 -7.63
C LEU A 149 14.51 6.82 -7.82
N TRP A 150 15.03 7.98 -8.21
CA TRP A 150 14.20 9.16 -8.48
C TRP A 150 13.29 8.90 -9.67
N SER A 151 13.85 8.37 -10.77
CA SER A 151 13.11 8.03 -11.97
C SER A 151 12.02 6.99 -11.71
N LEU A 152 12.25 6.00 -10.83
CA LEU A 152 11.21 5.05 -10.42
C LEU A 152 10.01 5.73 -9.73
N ASN A 153 10.29 6.59 -8.75
CA ASN A 153 9.25 7.31 -8.02
C ASN A 153 8.50 8.31 -8.91
N ALA A 154 9.22 9.03 -9.78
CA ALA A 154 8.62 9.94 -10.75
C ALA A 154 7.71 9.20 -11.73
N TRP A 155 8.18 8.07 -12.28
CA TRP A 155 7.38 7.23 -13.17
C TRP A 155 6.11 6.73 -12.48
N MET A 156 6.21 6.22 -11.26
CA MET A 156 5.04 5.76 -10.49
C MET A 156 4.05 6.89 -10.21
N ALA A 157 4.54 8.09 -9.88
CA ALA A 157 3.68 9.26 -9.67
C ALA A 157 2.86 9.58 -10.92
N GLU A 158 3.54 9.70 -12.07
CA GLU A 158 2.90 10.02 -13.35
C GLU A 158 1.95 8.91 -13.79
N HIS A 159 2.38 7.65 -13.67
CA HIS A 159 1.59 6.48 -14.07
C HIS A 159 0.31 6.35 -13.25
N GLU A 160 0.39 6.47 -11.92
CA GLU A 160 -0.80 6.37 -11.06
C GLU A 160 -1.70 7.61 -11.15
N GLN A 161 -1.16 8.78 -11.44
CA GLN A 161 -1.98 9.96 -11.73
C GLN A 161 -2.81 9.77 -13.01
N GLN A 162 -2.20 9.23 -14.07
CA GLN A 162 -2.90 8.89 -15.32
C GLN A 162 -3.95 7.81 -15.10
N HIS A 163 -3.58 6.73 -14.40
CA HIS A 163 -4.47 5.64 -14.05
C HIS A 163 -5.68 6.13 -13.22
N PHE A 164 -5.48 6.99 -12.22
CA PHE A 164 -6.57 7.62 -11.46
C PHE A 164 -7.50 8.44 -12.36
N ALA A 165 -6.93 9.23 -13.28
CA ALA A 165 -7.72 10.03 -14.21
C ALA A 165 -8.57 9.15 -15.16
N GLU A 166 -8.01 8.04 -15.64
CA GLU A 166 -8.71 7.08 -16.50
C GLU A 166 -9.81 6.32 -15.76
N PHE A 167 -9.57 5.94 -14.50
CA PHE A 167 -10.53 5.21 -13.69
C PHE A 167 -11.85 5.99 -13.43
N TYR A 168 -11.79 7.32 -13.43
CA TYR A 168 -12.94 8.19 -13.21
C TYR A 168 -13.49 8.86 -14.48
N ARG A 169 -12.95 8.54 -15.66
CA ARG A 169 -13.58 8.88 -16.94
C ARG A 169 -14.84 8.04 -17.15
#